data_AF-A0A7Y1FXB4-F1
#
_entry.id   AF-A0A7Y1FXB4-F1
#
_cell.length_a   1.000
_cell.length_b   1.000
_cell.length_c   1.000
_cell.angle_alpha   90.00
_cell.angle_beta   90.00
_cell.angle_gamma   90.00
#
_symmetry.space_group_name_H-M   'P 1'
#
loop_
_entity.id
_entity.type
_entity.pdbx_description
1 polymer ?
#
loop_
_entity_poly.entity_id
_entity_poly.type
_entity_poly.pdbx_seq_one_letter_code
_entity_poly.pdbx_strand_id
1 'polypeptide(L)'
;MLNKPALLGLLSALTLIGSLPALAEVDGPQLYRQHCAKCHAEDGRANTMRGWLYFAQNLSKAKWQDNNSDSDILEAIQDGPGAMPGYADTLSEAEQLALVRVVRDLRKP
;
A
#
# COMPACT_ATOMS: atom_id res chain seq x y z
N MET A 1 5.83 -66.77 34.39
CA MET A 1 4.75 -65.82 34.72
C MET A 1 4.99 -64.52 33.97
N LEU A 2 3.90 -63.94 33.51
CA LEU A 2 3.74 -62.92 32.48
C LEU A 2 4.17 -61.53 32.96
N ASN A 3 4.93 -60.78 32.15
CA ASN A 3 4.56 -59.41 31.72
C ASN A 3 5.64 -58.73 30.85
N LYS A 4 5.28 -58.42 29.61
CA LYS A 4 5.71 -57.20 28.89
C LYS A 4 4.48 -56.28 28.83
N PRO A 5 4.63 -54.96 28.95
CA PRO A 5 4.72 -54.16 27.72
C PRO A 5 5.86 -53.13 27.82
N ALA A 6 6.73 -53.04 26.81
CA ALA A 6 6.51 -52.19 25.64
C ALA A 6 6.28 -50.72 26.04
N LEU A 7 7.34 -49.90 25.96
CA LEU A 7 7.23 -48.49 25.58
C LEU A 7 8.60 -47.98 25.10
N LEU A 8 9.04 -48.53 23.96
CA LEU A 8 9.93 -47.82 23.05
C LEU A 8 9.03 -46.89 22.22
N GLY A 9 9.38 -45.62 22.10
CA GLY A 9 8.89 -44.83 20.97
C GLY A 9 8.62 -43.36 21.27
N LEU A 10 9.54 -42.52 20.79
CA LEU A 10 9.33 -41.21 20.17
C LEU A 10 8.26 -40.31 20.79
N LEU A 11 8.66 -39.20 21.43
CA LEU A 11 7.86 -37.97 21.51
C LEU A 11 8.75 -36.78 21.89
N SER A 12 9.62 -36.37 20.96
CA SER A 12 10.19 -35.02 20.97
C SER A 12 10.41 -34.56 19.52
N ALA A 13 9.33 -34.46 18.75
CA ALA A 13 9.33 -33.59 17.58
C ALA A 13 9.15 -32.17 18.10
N LEU A 14 10.27 -31.55 18.51
CA LEU A 14 10.33 -30.13 18.83
C LEU A 14 10.05 -29.38 17.52
N THR A 15 8.81 -28.93 17.35
CA THR A 15 8.39 -28.08 16.24
C THR A 15 9.18 -26.79 16.30
N LEU A 16 10.28 -26.71 15.56
CA LEU A 16 10.82 -25.44 15.10
C LEU A 16 9.81 -24.85 14.13
N ILE A 17 8.82 -24.13 14.67
CA ILE A 17 8.06 -23.16 13.91
C ILE A 17 9.05 -22.04 13.61
N GLY A 18 9.77 -22.19 12.50
CA GLY A 18 10.64 -21.14 11.99
C GLY A 18 9.82 -19.88 11.82
N SER A 19 10.23 -18.81 12.50
CA SER A 19 9.68 -17.48 12.29
C SER A 19 9.95 -17.10 10.84
N LEU A 20 8.94 -17.26 9.99
CA LEU A 20 8.97 -16.67 8.66
C LEU A 20 9.21 -15.16 8.86
N PRO A 21 10.18 -14.55 8.17
CA PRO A 21 10.28 -13.11 8.19
C PRO A 21 8.95 -12.58 7.66
N ALA A 22 8.28 -11.74 8.45
CA ALA A 22 7.19 -10.94 7.92
C ALA A 22 7.77 -10.22 6.70
N LEU A 23 7.25 -10.52 5.51
CA LEU A 23 7.55 -9.73 4.33
C LEU A 23 7.35 -8.27 4.74
N ALA A 24 8.42 -7.48 4.69
CA ALA A 24 8.37 -6.10 5.15
C ALA A 24 7.19 -5.42 4.44
N GLU A 25 6.23 -4.94 5.23
CA GLU A 25 5.03 -4.32 4.69
C GLU A 25 5.42 -3.01 3.99
N VAL A 26 4.86 -2.76 2.81
CA VAL A 26 5.17 -1.56 2.04
C VAL A 26 4.73 -0.33 2.83
N ASP A 27 5.67 0.59 3.10
CA ASP A 27 5.38 1.88 3.74
C ASP A 27 4.73 2.84 2.72
N GLY A 28 3.44 2.64 2.48
CA GLY A 28 2.62 3.48 1.62
C GLY A 28 2.73 4.97 1.95
N PRO A 29 2.59 5.40 3.22
CA PRO A 29 2.72 6.82 3.58
C PRO A 29 4.07 7.43 3.20
N GLN A 30 5.17 6.70 3.40
CA GLN A 30 6.50 7.17 2.99
C GLN A 30 6.62 7.26 1.47
N LEU A 31 6.09 6.26 0.75
CA LEU A 31 6.07 6.25 -0.71
C LEU A 31 5.25 7.43 -1.27
N TYR A 32 4.08 7.70 -0.69
CA TYR A 32 3.24 8.84 -1.06
C TYR A 32 3.97 10.17 -0.85
N ARG A 33 4.69 10.34 0.27
CA ARG A 33 5.52 11.53 0.52
C ARG A 33 6.62 11.70 -0.54
N GLN A 34 7.23 10.61 -0.99
CA GLN A 34 8.33 10.63 -1.97
C GLN A 34 7.85 10.99 -3.39
N HIS A 35 6.71 10.42 -3.80
CA HIS A 35 6.26 10.45 -5.19
C HIS A 35 5.09 11.41 -5.42
N CYS A 36 4.10 11.45 -4.53
CA CYS A 36 2.80 12.07 -4.79
C CYS A 36 2.64 13.44 -4.12
N ALA A 37 3.12 13.59 -2.87
CA ALA A 37 2.87 14.76 -2.02
C ALA A 37 3.44 16.07 -2.60
N LYS A 38 4.43 16.00 -3.51
CA LYS A 38 5.00 17.17 -4.17
C LYS A 38 3.98 17.96 -5.00
N CYS A 39 2.94 17.29 -5.49
CA CYS A 39 1.83 17.91 -6.23
C CYS A 39 0.54 17.87 -5.40
N HIS A 40 0.22 16.73 -4.80
CA HIS A 40 -1.04 16.52 -4.09
C HIS A 40 -1.03 16.95 -2.62
N ALA A 41 0.10 17.43 -2.10
CA ALA A 41 0.34 17.69 -0.67
C ALA A 41 0.25 16.43 0.21
N GLU A 42 0.80 16.49 1.42
CA GLU A 42 0.72 15.36 2.38
C GLU A 42 -0.70 15.07 2.84
N ASP A 43 -1.58 16.08 2.84
CA ASP A 43 -2.98 15.97 3.23
C ASP A 43 -3.93 15.74 2.04
N GLY A 44 -3.40 15.58 0.83
CA GLY A 44 -4.18 15.35 -0.39
C GLY A 44 -4.89 16.58 -0.94
N ARG A 45 -4.69 17.78 -0.37
CA ARG A 45 -5.43 18.98 -0.78
C ARG A 45 -4.92 19.65 -2.04
N ALA A 46 -3.79 19.20 -2.58
CA ALA A 46 -3.09 19.79 -3.72
C ALA A 46 -2.75 21.29 -3.56
N ASN A 47 -2.62 21.76 -2.32
CA ASN A 47 -2.27 23.15 -1.97
C ASN A 47 -0.75 23.42 -2.03
N THR A 48 -0.08 22.84 -3.03
CA THR A 48 1.35 23.08 -3.30
C THR A 48 1.52 23.96 -4.53
N MET A 49 2.68 24.59 -4.68
CA MET A 49 3.00 25.37 -5.89
C MET A 49 2.88 24.51 -7.17
N ARG A 50 3.36 23.26 -7.14
CA ARG A 50 3.25 22.34 -8.28
C ARG A 50 1.81 21.87 -8.49
N GLY A 51 1.07 21.62 -7.40
CA GLY A 51 -0.34 21.27 -7.47
C GLY A 51 -1.16 22.34 -8.16
N TRP A 52 -0.89 23.62 -7.87
CA TRP A 52 -1.51 24.73 -8.59
C TRP A 52 -1.06 24.84 -10.05
N LEU A 53 0.25 24.75 -10.32
CA LEU A 53 0.81 24.87 -11.67
C LEU A 53 0.29 23.79 -12.63
N TYR A 54 0.11 22.57 -12.13
CA TYR A 54 -0.29 21.41 -12.92
C TYR A 54 -1.74 20.98 -12.70
N PHE A 55 -2.54 21.81 -12.01
CA PHE A 55 -3.96 21.54 -11.74
C PHE A 55 -4.20 20.17 -11.07
N ALA A 56 -3.34 19.81 -10.11
CA ALA A 56 -3.46 18.55 -9.39
C ALA A 56 -4.78 18.49 -8.63
N GLN A 57 -5.42 17.32 -8.65
CA GLN A 57 -6.70 17.11 -8.00
C GLN A 57 -6.56 17.09 -6.49
N ASN A 58 -7.56 17.64 -5.80
CA ASN A 58 -7.70 17.50 -4.36
C ASN A 58 -8.31 16.13 -4.04
N LEU A 59 -7.42 15.20 -3.65
CA LEU A 59 -7.72 13.81 -3.33
C LEU A 59 -8.49 13.69 -2.00
N SER A 60 -8.43 14.69 -1.13
CA SER A 60 -9.09 14.66 0.18
C SER A 60 -10.61 14.89 0.09
N LYS A 61 -11.13 15.42 -1.03
CA LYS A 61 -12.54 15.77 -1.17
C LYS A 61 -13.42 14.52 -1.24
N ALA A 62 -14.44 14.43 -0.38
CA ALA A 62 -15.43 13.35 -0.39
C ALA A 62 -16.02 13.08 -1.79
N LYS A 63 -16.46 14.13 -2.50
CA LYS A 63 -16.98 14.00 -3.87
C LYS A 63 -15.95 13.43 -4.86
N TRP A 64 -14.67 13.77 -4.72
CA TRP A 64 -13.63 13.19 -5.57
C TRP A 64 -13.48 11.70 -5.24
N GLN A 65 -13.40 11.36 -3.94
CA GLN A 65 -13.31 9.97 -3.48
C GLN A 65 -14.49 9.12 -3.94
N ASP A 66 -15.72 9.65 -3.89
CA ASP A 66 -16.94 8.95 -4.31
C ASP A 66 -17.02 8.72 -5.83
N ASN A 67 -16.39 9.60 -6.61
CA ASN A 67 -16.43 9.55 -8.07
C ASN A 67 -15.25 8.78 -8.69
N ASN A 68 -14.28 8.35 -7.90
CA ASN A 68 -13.11 7.61 -8.39
C ASN A 68 -13.06 6.28 -7.63
N SER A 69 -13.21 5.18 -8.34
CA SER A 69 -13.06 3.82 -7.81
C SER A 69 -11.58 3.50 -7.52
N ASP A 70 -11.32 2.40 -6.81
CA ASP A 70 -9.94 1.98 -6.54
C ASP A 70 -9.18 1.65 -7.84
N SER A 71 -9.88 1.13 -8.85
CA SER A 71 -9.32 0.90 -10.18
C SER A 71 -8.98 2.20 -10.89
N ASP A 72 -9.82 3.23 -10.79
CA ASP A 72 -9.53 4.53 -11.42
C ASP A 72 -8.30 5.19 -10.79
N ILE A 73 -8.14 5.06 -9.47
CA ILE A 73 -6.97 5.57 -8.74
C ILE A 73 -5.73 4.77 -9.14
N LEU A 74 -5.83 3.45 -9.24
CA LEU A 74 -4.73 2.60 -9.68
C LEU A 74 -4.29 2.91 -11.11
N GLU A 75 -5.23 3.05 -12.04
CA GLU A 75 -4.97 3.44 -13.43
C GLU A 75 -4.29 4.82 -13.48
N ALA A 76 -4.75 5.79 -12.69
CA ALA A 76 -4.09 7.10 -12.62
C ALA A 76 -2.65 7.01 -12.07
N ILE A 77 -2.37 6.12 -11.12
CA ILE A 77 -1.01 5.86 -10.63
C ILE A 77 -0.15 5.19 -11.71
N GLN A 78 -0.73 4.27 -12.47
CA GLN A 78 -0.03 3.53 -13.53
C GLN A 78 0.32 4.43 -14.71
N ASP A 79 -0.67 5.17 -15.22
CA ASP A 79 -0.59 5.88 -16.48
C ASP A 79 -0.12 7.33 -16.33
N GLY A 80 -0.45 7.98 -15.20
CA GLY A 80 -0.09 9.37 -14.96
C GLY A 80 -0.82 10.36 -15.89
N PRO A 81 -2.09 10.71 -15.61
CA PRO A 81 -2.85 11.61 -16.46
C PRO A 81 -2.30 13.05 -16.45
N GLY A 82 -2.22 13.65 -17.64
CA GLY A 82 -1.80 15.05 -17.82
C GLY A 82 -0.32 15.26 -17.50
N ALA A 83 -0.04 15.96 -16.40
CA ALA A 83 1.32 16.23 -15.93
C ALA A 83 1.76 15.31 -14.78
N MET A 84 0.87 14.41 -14.31
CA MET A 84 1.22 13.41 -13.31
C MET A 84 2.13 12.35 -13.96
N PRO A 85 3.27 11.99 -13.37
CA PRO A 85 4.08 10.88 -13.88
C PRO A 85 3.33 9.54 -13.72
N GLY A 86 3.47 8.65 -14.70
CA GLY A 86 3.04 7.26 -14.59
C GLY A 86 4.08 6.41 -13.86
N TYR A 87 3.62 5.43 -13.08
CA TYR A 87 4.47 4.60 -12.23
C TYR A 87 4.42 3.10 -12.55
N ALA A 88 3.71 2.68 -13.60
CA ALA A 88 3.55 1.26 -13.95
C ALA A 88 4.88 0.47 -14.02
N ASP A 89 5.92 1.09 -14.60
CA ASP A 89 7.23 0.46 -14.79
C ASP A 89 8.25 0.74 -13.68
N THR A 90 7.90 1.58 -12.71
CA THR A 90 8.87 2.07 -11.68
C THR A 90 8.51 1.69 -10.26
N LEU A 91 7.24 1.37 -10.00
CA LEU A 91 6.76 0.87 -8.71
C LEU A 91 6.21 -0.54 -8.90
N SER A 92 6.47 -1.43 -7.95
CA SER A 92 5.85 -2.75 -7.91
C SER A 92 4.33 -2.67 -7.72
N GLU A 93 3.60 -3.73 -8.07
CA GLU A 93 2.15 -3.80 -7.86
C GLU A 93 1.78 -3.57 -6.38
N ALA A 94 2.55 -4.14 -5.44
CA ALA A 94 2.34 -3.95 -4.01
C ALA A 94 2.49 -2.47 -3.59
N GLU A 95 3.44 -1.75 -4.18
CA GLU A 95 3.65 -0.33 -3.95
C GLU A 95 2.53 0.53 -4.52
N GLN A 96 2.07 0.22 -5.73
CA GLN A 96 0.94 0.90 -6.35
C GLN A 96 -0.34 0.72 -5.51
N LEU A 97 -0.62 -0.50 -5.06
CA LEU A 97 -1.77 -0.79 -4.19
C LEU A 97 -1.64 -0.13 -2.81
N ALA A 98 -0.43 -0.05 -2.26
CA ALA A 98 -0.19 0.71 -1.02
C ALA A 98 -0.49 2.21 -1.20
N LEU A 99 -0.15 2.80 -2.35
CA LEU A 99 -0.52 4.18 -2.68
C LEU A 99 -2.03 4.36 -2.80
N VAL A 100 -2.75 3.43 -3.43
CA VAL A 100 -4.23 3.49 -3.50
C VAL A 100 -4.83 3.57 -2.09
N ARG A 101 -4.35 2.73 -1.15
CA ARG A 101 -4.80 2.76 0.25
C ARG A 101 -4.54 4.12 0.91
N VAL A 102 -3.33 4.66 0.75
CA VAL A 102 -3.00 5.99 1.28
C VAL A 102 -3.94 7.05 0.72
N VAL A 103 -4.20 7.04 -0.60
CA VAL A 103 -5.10 7.99 -1.24
C VAL A 103 -6.51 7.89 -0.62
N ARG A 104 -7.01 6.69 -0.29
CA ARG A 104 -8.29 6.53 0.41
C ARG A 104 -8.27 7.11 1.82
N ASP A 105 -7.18 6.95 2.55
CA ASP A 105 -7.02 7.48 3.91
C ASP A 105 -6.97 9.02 3.96
N LEU A 106 -6.72 9.68 2.82
CA LEU A 106 -6.77 11.14 2.71
C LEU A 106 -8.19 11.71 2.76
N ARG A 107 -9.23 10.89 2.58
CA ARG A 107 -10.63 11.35 2.60
C ARG A 107 -10.93 12.17 3.84
N LYS A 108 -11.47 13.37 3.65
CA LYS A 108 -12.06 14.21 4.69
C LYS A 108 -13.59 14.27 4.52
N PRO A 109 -14.34 14.52 5.61
CA PRO A 109 -15.80 14.69 5.56
C PRO A 109 -16.24 15.72 4.52
#